data_AF-A0A222EQE6-F1
#
_entry.id   AF-A0A222EQE6-F1
#
_cell.length_a   1.000
_cell.length_b   1.000
_cell.length_c   1.000
_cell.angle_alpha   90.00
_cell.angle_beta   90.00
_cell.angle_gamma   90.00
#
_symmetry.space_group_name_H-M   'P 1'
#
loop_
_entity.id
_entity.type
_entity.pdbx_description
1 polymer ?
#
loop_
_entity_poly.entity_id
_entity_poly.type
_entity_poly.pdbx_seq_one_letter_code
_entity_poly.pdbx_strand_id
1 'polypeptide(L)'
;MKNNIKPLNHEKIIINRVDVFYKNLKENIRNSFEVPKVVLDFFEDFPAINSIKEVERFGECVNSSIKEWKPINNENEIIIINYILSIIKNAMVVILSINTNLKKEGLEKNTIKTKKGVDVMISTAVQAIGVKFSDLTFKYNELMMEKDSQEVFKNFNLWLNTVIEQDSMLAFSMLIDNIFSFIDNYKKLNNKITSIKEDEFNNSRVTLFLDYIETYYLLVLILELVLTYPLNEGLMNETTFINMLPNINLFN
;
A
#
# COMPACT_ATOMS: atom_id res chain seq x y z
N MET A 1 34.85 -8.27 6.99
CA MET A 1 33.69 -8.83 6.25
C MET A 1 33.22 -7.79 5.24
N LYS A 2 32.84 -8.18 4.01
CA LYS A 2 32.28 -7.21 3.04
C LYS A 2 30.99 -6.63 3.63
N ASN A 3 31.03 -5.36 4.05
CA ASN A 3 29.88 -4.62 4.57
C ASN A 3 28.98 -4.07 3.46
N ASN A 4 29.37 -4.29 2.21
CA ASN A 4 28.67 -3.85 1.02
C ASN A 4 27.74 -4.96 0.54
N ILE A 5 26.50 -4.58 0.25
CA ILE A 5 25.49 -5.41 -0.41
C ILE A 5 25.36 -4.97 -1.87
N LYS A 6 24.63 -5.73 -2.69
CA LYS A 6 24.25 -5.23 -4.01
C LYS A 6 23.38 -3.98 -3.85
N PRO A 7 23.64 -2.89 -4.61
CA PRO A 7 22.88 -1.66 -4.48
C PRO A 7 21.39 -1.86 -4.69
N LEU A 8 20.58 -1.37 -3.76
CA LEU A 8 19.12 -1.38 -3.82
C LEU A 8 18.64 0.06 -3.98
N ASN A 9 18.05 0.38 -5.14
CA ASN A 9 17.44 1.68 -5.39
C ASN A 9 15.94 1.62 -5.05
N HIS A 10 15.58 1.98 -3.82
CA HIS A 10 14.21 1.82 -3.31
C HIS A 10 13.23 2.72 -4.05
N GLU A 11 13.65 3.92 -4.47
CA GLU A 11 12.81 4.81 -5.26
C GLU A 11 12.42 4.17 -6.58
N LYS A 12 13.41 3.64 -7.30
CA LYS A 12 13.19 3.00 -8.60
C LYS A 12 12.30 1.76 -8.47
N ILE A 13 12.46 0.97 -7.41
CA ILE A 13 11.61 -0.21 -7.15
C ILE A 13 10.15 0.23 -7.00
N ILE A 14 9.87 1.20 -6.13
CA ILE A 14 8.52 1.69 -5.89
C ILE A 14 7.94 2.38 -7.15
N ILE A 15 8.72 3.20 -7.85
CA ILE A 15 8.27 3.86 -9.08
C ILE A 15 7.91 2.84 -10.16
N ASN A 16 8.74 1.81 -10.36
CA ASN A 16 8.43 0.75 -11.31
C ASN A 16 7.13 0.04 -10.96
N ARG A 17 6.88 -0.21 -9.66
CA ARG A 17 5.65 -0.82 -9.20
C ARG A 17 4.42 0.04 -9.50
N VAL A 18 4.53 1.36 -9.27
CA VAL A 18 3.48 2.32 -9.61
C VAL A 18 3.28 2.41 -11.13
N ASP A 19 4.34 2.35 -11.93
CA ASP A 19 4.27 2.39 -13.39
C ASP A 19 3.52 1.18 -13.98
N VAL A 20 3.74 -0.03 -13.43
CA VAL A 20 2.99 -1.23 -13.82
C VAL A 20 1.49 -1.04 -13.56
N PHE A 21 1.14 -0.55 -12.36
CA PHE A 21 -0.23 -0.21 -12.02
C PHE A 21 -0.81 0.89 -12.93
N TYR A 22 -0.05 1.94 -13.19
CA TYR A 22 -0.43 3.06 -14.05
C TYR A 22 -0.75 2.61 -15.47
N LYS A 23 0.07 1.74 -16.05
CA LYS A 23 -0.16 1.17 -17.39
C LYS A 23 -1.42 0.32 -17.41
N ASN A 24 -1.60 -0.55 -16.42
CA ASN A 24 -2.82 -1.35 -16.28
C ASN A 24 -4.07 -0.46 -16.17
N LEU A 25 -4.01 0.62 -15.39
CA LEU A 25 -5.07 1.60 -15.27
C LEU A 25 -5.36 2.28 -16.62
N LYS A 26 -4.34 2.84 -17.27
CA LYS A 26 -4.46 3.56 -18.54
C LYS A 26 -5.12 2.72 -19.64
N GLU A 27 -4.80 1.43 -19.69
CA GLU A 27 -5.35 0.51 -20.69
C GLU A 27 -6.82 0.17 -20.43
N ASN A 28 -7.26 0.08 -19.17
CA ASN A 28 -8.51 -0.57 -18.81
C ASN A 28 -9.58 0.37 -18.23
N ILE A 29 -9.20 1.54 -17.70
CA ILE A 29 -10.10 2.39 -16.91
C ILE A 29 -11.33 2.88 -17.69
N ARG A 30 -11.23 2.99 -19.02
CA ARG A 30 -12.32 3.38 -19.91
C ARG A 30 -13.44 2.34 -20.00
N ASN A 31 -13.20 1.10 -19.56
CA ASN A 31 -14.23 0.06 -19.49
C ASN A 31 -15.19 0.27 -18.31
N SER A 32 -14.75 0.99 -17.27
CA SER A 32 -15.53 1.26 -16.06
C SER A 32 -15.95 2.72 -15.91
N PHE A 33 -15.27 3.67 -16.57
CA PHE A 33 -15.51 5.10 -16.37
C PHE A 33 -15.56 5.92 -17.65
N GLU A 34 -16.42 6.94 -17.64
CA GLU A 34 -16.16 8.17 -18.40
C GLU A 34 -15.03 8.93 -17.70
N VAL A 35 -13.82 8.78 -18.22
CA VAL A 35 -12.59 9.32 -17.60
C VAL A 35 -12.53 10.84 -17.83
N PRO A 36 -12.21 11.65 -16.80
CA PRO A 36 -12.06 13.10 -16.95
C PRO A 36 -11.01 13.47 -17.99
N LYS A 37 -11.26 14.54 -18.75
CA LYS A 37 -10.36 14.97 -19.83
C LYS A 37 -8.94 15.23 -19.33
N VAL A 38 -8.79 15.87 -18.17
CA VAL A 38 -7.47 16.16 -17.59
C VAL A 38 -6.64 14.89 -17.33
N VAL A 39 -7.30 13.77 -17.00
CA VAL A 39 -6.65 12.48 -16.78
C VAL A 39 -6.29 11.83 -18.11
N LEU A 40 -7.16 11.96 -19.12
CA LEU A 40 -6.86 11.50 -20.48
C LEU A 40 -5.66 12.24 -21.09
N ASP A 41 -5.65 13.57 -20.97
CA ASP A 41 -4.55 14.42 -21.40
C ASP A 41 -3.24 14.02 -20.68
N PHE A 42 -3.32 13.75 -19.37
CA PHE A 42 -2.17 13.23 -18.60
C PHE A 42 -1.67 11.88 -19.14
N PHE A 43 -2.57 10.95 -19.47
CA PHE A 43 -2.19 9.66 -20.04
C PHE A 43 -1.48 9.79 -21.38
N GLU A 44 -1.83 10.79 -22.19
CA GLU A 44 -1.17 11.08 -23.47
C GLU A 44 0.22 11.68 -23.26
N ASP A 45 0.33 12.67 -22.38
CA ASP A 45 1.58 13.38 -22.07
C ASP A 45 2.61 12.48 -21.36
N PHE A 46 2.15 11.51 -20.55
CA PHE A 46 2.99 10.61 -19.77
C PHE A 46 2.74 9.15 -20.16
N PRO A 47 3.46 8.60 -21.16
CA PRO A 47 3.32 7.19 -21.53
C PRO A 47 3.68 6.20 -20.41
N ALA A 48 4.52 6.63 -19.46
CA ALA A 48 4.99 5.85 -18.32
C ALA A 48 5.35 6.78 -17.16
N ILE A 49 5.40 6.24 -15.94
CA ILE A 49 5.84 6.92 -14.73
C ILE A 49 7.28 6.51 -14.41
N ASN A 50 8.21 7.45 -14.45
CA ASN A 50 9.65 7.19 -14.31
C ASN A 50 10.29 7.94 -13.14
N SER A 51 9.54 8.81 -12.46
CA SER A 51 10.06 9.66 -11.40
C SER A 51 9.03 9.93 -10.30
N ILE A 52 9.53 10.28 -9.11
CA ILE A 52 8.71 10.73 -7.98
C ILE A 52 7.81 11.92 -8.38
N LYS A 53 8.35 12.86 -9.15
CA LYS A 53 7.59 14.04 -9.61
C LYS A 53 6.41 13.64 -10.51
N GLU A 54 6.57 12.61 -11.33
CA GLU A 54 5.47 12.11 -12.17
C GLU A 54 4.44 11.35 -11.33
N VAL A 55 4.85 10.61 -10.29
CA VAL A 55 3.94 10.02 -9.30
C VAL A 55 3.10 11.10 -8.60
N GLU A 56 3.74 12.19 -8.13
CA GLU A 56 3.05 13.34 -7.52
C GLU A 56 2.06 13.98 -8.48
N ARG A 57 2.52 14.33 -9.69
CA ARG A 57 1.65 14.95 -10.71
C ARG A 57 0.48 14.07 -11.09
N PHE A 58 0.67 12.75 -11.15
CA PHE A 58 -0.42 11.83 -11.39
C PHE A 58 -1.43 11.86 -10.24
N GLY A 59 -0.97 11.85 -8.98
CA GLY A 59 -1.83 12.01 -7.81
C GLY A 59 -2.62 13.33 -7.81
N GLU A 60 -1.96 14.44 -8.12
CA GLU A 60 -2.59 15.76 -8.24
C GLU A 60 -3.66 15.79 -9.36
N CYS A 61 -3.37 15.17 -10.50
CA CYS A 61 -4.30 15.04 -11.63
C CYS A 61 -5.56 14.26 -11.24
N VAL A 62 -5.41 13.10 -10.60
CA VAL A 62 -6.56 12.28 -10.16
C VAL A 62 -7.35 12.99 -9.05
N ASN A 63 -6.66 13.60 -8.08
CA ASN A 63 -7.32 14.28 -6.96
C ASN A 63 -8.09 15.53 -7.40
N SER A 64 -7.52 16.35 -8.29
CA SER A 64 -8.18 17.55 -8.81
C SER A 64 -9.42 17.24 -9.65
N SER A 65 -9.47 16.05 -10.26
CA SER A 65 -10.58 15.59 -11.10
C SER A 65 -11.59 14.71 -10.37
N ILE A 66 -11.50 14.54 -9.05
CA ILE A 66 -12.28 13.53 -8.29
C ILE A 66 -13.80 13.62 -8.51
N LYS A 67 -14.33 14.83 -8.73
CA LYS A 67 -15.77 15.09 -8.96
C LYS A 67 -16.23 14.85 -10.40
N GLU A 68 -15.30 14.68 -11.33
CA GLU A 68 -15.57 14.52 -12.76
C GLU A 68 -15.63 13.05 -13.19
N TRP A 69 -15.14 12.14 -12.35
CA TRP A 69 -15.20 10.70 -12.61
C TRP A 69 -16.64 10.22 -12.59
N LYS A 70 -17.07 9.56 -13.67
CA LYS A 70 -18.41 8.97 -13.77
C LYS A 70 -18.31 7.49 -14.12
N PRO A 71 -18.77 6.59 -13.23
CA PRO A 71 -18.90 5.18 -13.55
C PRO A 71 -19.86 4.94 -14.72
N ILE A 72 -19.56 3.96 -15.57
CA ILE A 72 -20.41 3.61 -16.73
C ILE A 72 -21.53 2.67 -16.30
N ASN A 73 -21.22 1.65 -15.49
CA ASN A 73 -22.14 0.54 -15.21
C ASN A 73 -22.61 0.49 -13.75
N ASN A 74 -21.75 0.87 -12.80
CA ASN A 74 -22.02 0.69 -11.38
C ASN A 74 -21.43 1.84 -10.56
N GLU A 75 -22.29 2.58 -9.86
CA GLU A 75 -21.86 3.72 -9.02
C GLU A 75 -20.82 3.31 -7.96
N ASN A 76 -20.85 2.06 -7.48
CA ASN A 76 -19.87 1.54 -6.53
C ASN A 76 -18.45 1.45 -7.12
N GLU A 77 -18.28 1.49 -8.45
CA GLU A 77 -16.95 1.53 -9.07
C GLU A 77 -16.17 2.77 -8.65
N ILE A 78 -16.83 3.85 -8.19
CA ILE A 78 -16.15 5.06 -7.70
C ILE A 78 -15.10 4.77 -6.62
N ILE A 79 -15.23 3.65 -5.89
CA ILE A 79 -14.23 3.21 -4.92
C ILE A 79 -12.85 3.00 -5.55
N ILE A 80 -12.77 2.60 -6.83
CA ILE A 80 -11.54 2.44 -7.62
C ILE A 80 -10.69 3.71 -7.54
N ILE A 81 -11.30 4.89 -7.51
CA ILE A 81 -10.57 6.16 -7.39
C ILE A 81 -9.84 6.26 -6.04
N ASN A 82 -10.43 5.76 -4.97
CA ASN A 82 -9.75 5.66 -3.67
C ASN A 82 -8.57 4.68 -3.75
N TYR A 83 -8.73 3.53 -4.41
CA TYR A 83 -7.61 2.60 -4.61
C TYR A 83 -6.45 3.27 -5.37
N ILE A 84 -6.73 4.02 -6.45
CA ILE A 84 -5.72 4.78 -7.21
C ILE A 84 -4.97 5.76 -6.29
N LEU A 85 -5.72 6.60 -5.57
CA LEU A 85 -5.13 7.61 -4.67
C LEU A 85 -4.33 6.96 -3.52
N SER A 86 -4.82 5.86 -2.95
CA SER A 86 -4.12 5.10 -1.91
C SER A 86 -2.80 4.53 -2.41
N ILE A 87 -2.73 3.97 -3.62
CA ILE A 87 -1.47 3.47 -4.20
C ILE A 87 -0.46 4.62 -4.33
N ILE A 88 -0.87 5.74 -4.90
CA ILE A 88 0.00 6.90 -5.15
C ILE A 88 0.51 7.49 -3.83
N LYS A 89 -0.41 7.77 -2.89
CA LYS A 89 -0.07 8.32 -1.56
C LYS A 89 0.92 7.43 -0.83
N ASN A 90 0.68 6.11 -0.80
CA ASN A 90 1.54 5.20 -0.08
C ASN A 90 2.91 5.01 -0.74
N ALA A 91 2.99 5.04 -2.08
CA ALA A 91 4.27 5.05 -2.78
C ALA A 91 5.14 6.24 -2.33
N MET A 92 4.55 7.44 -2.26
CA MET A 92 5.22 8.63 -1.77
C MET A 92 5.65 8.50 -0.30
N VAL A 93 4.76 8.03 0.57
CA VAL A 93 5.05 7.83 2.01
C VAL A 93 6.24 6.90 2.21
N VAL A 94 6.28 5.75 1.51
CA VAL A 94 7.37 4.78 1.63
C VAL A 94 8.71 5.40 1.20
N ILE A 95 8.73 6.01 0.01
CA ILE A 95 9.95 6.62 -0.54
C ILE A 95 10.49 7.72 0.41
N LEU A 96 9.62 8.64 0.83
CA LEU A 96 10.01 9.78 1.66
C LEU A 96 10.44 9.34 3.06
N SER A 97 9.78 8.35 3.65
CA SER A 97 10.12 7.83 4.98
C SER A 97 11.51 7.18 5.00
N ILE A 98 11.79 6.32 4.02
CA ILE A 98 13.10 5.67 3.90
C ILE A 98 14.20 6.71 3.66
N ASN A 99 13.99 7.64 2.73
CA ASN A 99 14.95 8.71 2.46
C ASN A 99 15.23 9.58 3.68
N THR A 100 14.19 9.88 4.46
CA THR A 100 14.32 10.67 5.68
C THR A 100 15.15 9.93 6.73
N ASN A 101 14.88 8.64 6.94
CA ASN A 101 15.58 7.85 7.93
C ASN A 101 17.03 7.51 7.52
N LEU A 102 17.29 7.23 6.23
CA LEU A 102 18.65 7.10 5.71
C LEU A 102 19.46 8.38 5.94
N LYS A 103 18.87 9.55 5.66
CA LYS A 103 19.52 10.86 5.88
C LYS A 103 19.84 11.07 7.36
N LYS A 104 18.91 10.76 8.27
CA LYS A 104 19.12 10.88 9.72
C LYS A 104 20.31 10.04 10.19
N GLU A 105 20.53 8.89 9.56
CA GLU A 105 21.62 7.96 9.87
C GLU A 105 22.93 8.24 9.14
N GLY A 106 23.01 9.36 8.40
CA GLY A 106 24.20 9.78 7.65
C GLY A 106 24.48 8.93 6.41
N LEU A 107 23.47 8.24 5.88
CA LEU A 107 23.58 7.36 4.70
C LEU A 107 23.17 8.08 3.41
N GLU A 108 23.67 7.58 2.28
CA GLU A 108 23.28 8.04 0.95
C GLU A 108 21.77 7.87 0.75
N LYS A 109 21.13 8.89 0.17
CA LYS A 109 19.70 8.83 -0.19
C LYS A 109 19.52 8.01 -1.47
N ASN A 110 18.31 7.51 -1.69
CA ASN A 110 17.88 6.85 -2.94
C ASN A 110 18.50 5.47 -3.22
N THR A 111 19.73 5.18 -2.77
CA THR A 111 20.38 3.87 -2.98
C THR A 111 20.99 3.33 -1.69
N ILE A 112 20.53 2.15 -1.28
CA ILE A 112 21.05 1.40 -0.14
C ILE A 112 22.18 0.50 -0.61
N LYS A 113 23.39 0.70 -0.08
CA LYS A 113 24.61 -0.07 -0.44
C LYS A 113 25.22 -0.83 0.73
N THR A 114 24.70 -0.65 1.94
CA THR A 114 25.28 -1.17 3.18
C THR A 114 24.23 -1.92 3.99
N LYS A 115 24.68 -2.86 4.83
CA LYS A 115 23.80 -3.57 5.78
C LYS A 115 23.08 -2.61 6.73
N LYS A 116 23.78 -1.58 7.24
CA LYS A 116 23.17 -0.53 8.06
C LYS A 116 21.98 0.13 7.34
N GLY A 117 22.09 0.37 6.03
CA GLY A 117 20.98 0.93 5.26
C GLY A 117 19.80 -0.04 5.09
N VAL A 118 20.06 -1.35 5.03
CA VAL A 118 19.00 -2.38 5.07
C VAL A 118 18.31 -2.36 6.43
N ASP A 119 19.06 -2.28 7.53
CA ASP A 119 18.50 -2.20 8.89
C ASP A 119 17.61 -0.96 9.05
N VAL A 120 18.01 0.18 8.46
CA VAL A 120 17.18 1.40 8.40
C VAL A 120 15.90 1.18 7.60
N MET A 121 15.96 0.50 6.46
CA MET A 121 14.78 0.17 5.67
C MET A 121 13.81 -0.73 6.45
N ILE A 122 14.30 -1.81 7.07
CA ILE A 122 13.49 -2.75 7.83
C ILE A 122 12.90 -2.08 9.08
N SER A 123 13.68 -1.32 9.83
CA SER A 123 13.17 -0.58 10.99
C SER A 123 12.12 0.48 10.60
N THR A 124 12.30 1.16 9.45
CA THR A 124 11.28 2.06 8.90
C THR A 124 9.99 1.33 8.56
N ALA A 125 10.08 0.12 8.00
CA ALA A 125 8.93 -0.73 7.71
C ALA A 125 8.18 -1.14 8.99
N VAL A 126 8.90 -1.61 10.02
CA VAL A 126 8.32 -1.99 11.32
C VAL A 126 7.59 -0.79 11.96
N GLN A 127 8.21 0.40 11.94
CA GLN A 127 7.60 1.62 12.45
C GLN A 127 6.32 1.99 11.68
N ALA A 128 6.36 1.93 10.36
CA ALA A 128 5.19 2.24 9.52
C ALA A 128 4.02 1.30 9.81
N ILE A 129 4.30 0.00 10.02
CA ILE A 129 3.29 -0.99 10.40
C ILE A 129 2.71 -0.67 11.77
N GLY A 130 3.56 -0.47 12.78
CA GLY A 130 3.12 -0.19 14.14
C GLY A 130 2.20 1.04 14.22
N VAL A 131 2.57 2.12 13.53
CA VAL A 131 1.75 3.33 13.43
C VAL A 131 0.41 3.02 12.76
N LYS A 132 0.41 2.41 11.57
CA LYS A 132 -0.85 2.14 10.85
C LYS A 132 -1.75 1.17 11.58
N PHE A 133 -1.21 0.17 12.26
CA PHE A 133 -2.03 -0.77 13.01
C PHE A 133 -2.65 -0.08 14.23
N SER A 134 -1.88 0.78 14.91
CA SER A 134 -2.40 1.61 15.99
C SER A 134 -3.51 2.56 15.52
N ASP A 135 -3.34 3.21 14.36
CA ASP A 135 -4.35 4.08 13.75
C ASP A 135 -5.64 3.31 13.44
N LEU A 136 -5.54 2.10 12.87
CA LEU A 136 -6.69 1.24 12.58
C LEU A 136 -7.43 0.81 13.85
N THR A 137 -6.70 0.39 14.89
CA THR A 137 -7.29 0.04 16.18
C THR A 137 -7.98 1.25 16.82
N PHE A 138 -7.35 2.43 16.77
CA PHE A 138 -7.95 3.66 17.26
C PHE A 138 -9.25 3.97 16.49
N LYS A 139 -9.23 3.86 15.16
CA LYS A 139 -10.39 4.14 14.31
C LYS A 139 -11.54 3.17 14.54
N TYR A 140 -11.22 1.88 14.74
CA TYR A 140 -12.20 0.86 15.10
C TYR A 140 -12.98 1.25 16.37
N ASN A 141 -12.26 1.69 17.41
CA ASN A 141 -12.86 2.11 18.68
C ASN A 141 -13.63 3.43 18.55
N GLU A 142 -13.09 4.41 17.80
CA GLU A 142 -13.74 5.70 17.54
C GLU A 142 -15.12 5.51 16.88
N LEU A 143 -15.20 4.57 15.93
CA LEU A 143 -16.42 4.24 15.19
C LEU A 143 -17.37 3.28 15.94
N MET A 144 -17.04 2.92 17.19
CA MET A 144 -17.79 1.99 18.03
C MET A 144 -18.04 0.62 17.37
N MET A 145 -17.07 0.13 16.59
CA MET A 145 -17.22 -1.10 15.82
C MET A 145 -17.34 -2.36 16.70
N GLU A 146 -17.03 -2.27 17.99
CA GLU A 146 -17.33 -3.32 18.97
C GLU A 146 -18.83 -3.58 19.15
N LYS A 147 -19.68 -2.62 18.79
CA LYS A 147 -21.15 -2.74 18.84
C LYS A 147 -21.75 -3.24 17.53
N ASP A 148 -20.93 -3.41 16.49
CA ASP A 148 -21.38 -3.94 15.21
C ASP A 148 -21.84 -5.40 15.37
N SER A 149 -23.16 -5.61 15.30
CA SER A 149 -23.77 -6.94 15.40
C SER A 149 -23.31 -7.94 14.33
N GLN A 150 -22.80 -7.46 13.20
CA GLN A 150 -22.27 -8.32 12.12
C GLN A 150 -20.79 -8.65 12.32
N GLU A 151 -20.14 -8.04 13.31
CA GLU A 151 -18.76 -8.28 13.75
C GLU A 151 -17.78 -8.33 12.57
N VAL A 152 -17.92 -7.39 11.62
CA VAL A 152 -17.23 -7.45 10.33
C VAL A 152 -15.72 -7.36 10.50
N PHE A 153 -15.28 -6.44 11.35
CA PHE A 153 -13.87 -6.13 11.58
C PHE A 153 -13.31 -6.75 12.86
N LYS A 154 -14.15 -7.36 13.71
CA LYS A 154 -13.80 -7.78 15.08
C LYS A 154 -12.55 -8.66 15.14
N ASN A 155 -12.51 -9.74 14.36
CA ASN A 155 -11.37 -10.66 14.36
C ASN A 155 -10.10 -10.02 13.81
N PHE A 156 -10.24 -9.15 12.81
CA PHE A 156 -9.10 -8.43 12.25
C PHE A 156 -8.54 -7.45 13.30
N ASN A 157 -9.40 -6.72 14.00
CA ASN A 157 -8.99 -5.81 15.08
C ASN A 157 -8.35 -6.54 16.27
N LEU A 158 -8.88 -7.71 16.67
CA LEU A 158 -8.25 -8.53 17.71
C LEU A 158 -6.82 -8.94 17.33
N TRP A 159 -6.61 -9.35 16.07
CA TRP A 159 -5.27 -9.65 15.57
C TRP A 159 -4.37 -8.42 15.52
N LEU A 160 -4.89 -7.24 15.10
CA LEU A 160 -4.12 -5.98 15.13
C LEU A 160 -3.62 -5.66 16.53
N ASN A 161 -4.48 -5.78 17.55
CA ASN A 161 -4.10 -5.54 18.95
C ASN A 161 -2.96 -6.47 19.39
N THR A 162 -3.02 -7.75 19.03
CA THR A 162 -1.93 -8.70 19.31
C THR A 162 -0.61 -8.29 18.65
N VAL A 163 -0.65 -7.75 17.42
CA VAL A 163 0.57 -7.29 16.73
C VAL A 163 1.14 -6.01 17.36
N ILE A 164 0.28 -5.06 17.75
CA ILE A 164 0.72 -3.79 18.36
C ILE A 164 1.37 -4.01 19.73
N GLU A 165 0.97 -5.06 20.45
CA GLU A 165 1.53 -5.45 21.74
C GLU A 165 2.90 -6.18 21.63
N GLN A 166 3.34 -6.53 20.42
CA GLN A 166 4.65 -7.16 20.22
C GLN A 166 5.77 -6.20 20.62
N ASP A 167 6.80 -6.73 21.30
CA ASP A 167 8.02 -5.98 21.51
C ASP A 167 8.76 -5.73 20.19
N SER A 168 9.66 -4.74 20.16
CA SER A 168 10.37 -4.33 18.95
C SER A 168 11.19 -5.45 18.29
N MET A 169 11.74 -6.39 19.06
CA MET A 169 12.53 -7.50 18.49
C MET A 169 11.63 -8.54 17.84
N LEU A 170 10.51 -8.88 18.48
CA LEU A 170 9.51 -9.78 17.92
C LEU A 170 8.83 -9.17 16.68
N ALA A 171 8.48 -7.89 16.72
CA ALA A 171 7.90 -7.19 15.58
C ALA A 171 8.85 -7.16 14.37
N PHE A 172 10.16 -7.02 14.62
CA PHE A 172 11.17 -7.10 13.58
C PHE A 172 11.27 -8.51 12.97
N SER A 173 11.32 -9.55 13.81
CA SER A 173 11.45 -10.94 13.33
C SER A 173 10.20 -11.44 12.61
N MET A 174 9.02 -10.96 13.03
CA MET A 174 7.72 -11.30 12.44
C MET A 174 7.26 -10.34 11.33
N LEU A 175 8.11 -9.41 10.87
CA LEU A 175 7.72 -8.37 9.91
C LEU A 175 6.97 -8.93 8.68
N ILE A 176 7.55 -9.93 8.02
CA ILE A 176 6.98 -10.51 6.79
C ILE A 176 5.67 -11.25 7.11
N ASP A 177 5.63 -12.01 8.20
CA ASP A 177 4.44 -12.76 8.63
C ASP A 177 3.29 -11.83 9.01
N ASN A 178 3.60 -10.70 9.67
CA ASN A 178 2.62 -9.67 10.02
C ASN A 178 2.05 -9.02 8.76
N ILE A 179 2.88 -8.74 7.75
CA ILE A 179 2.41 -8.21 6.46
C ILE A 179 1.50 -9.23 5.74
N PHE A 180 1.91 -10.49 5.65
CA PHE A 180 1.09 -11.51 5.00
C PHE A 180 -0.23 -11.75 5.72
N SER A 181 -0.20 -11.82 7.05
CA SER A 181 -1.40 -11.96 7.86
C SER A 181 -2.37 -10.80 7.63
N PHE A 182 -1.86 -9.57 7.52
CA PHE A 182 -2.70 -8.42 7.15
C PHE A 182 -3.34 -8.60 5.77
N ILE A 183 -2.54 -8.94 4.76
CA ILE A 183 -3.01 -9.13 3.38
C ILE A 183 -4.12 -10.18 3.31
N ASP A 184 -3.96 -11.30 4.01
CA ASP A 184 -4.93 -12.39 4.02
C ASP A 184 -6.19 -12.02 4.80
N ASN A 185 -6.05 -11.33 5.94
CA ASN A 185 -7.19 -10.79 6.68
C ASN A 185 -7.95 -9.74 5.86
N TYR A 186 -7.26 -8.88 5.12
CA TYR A 186 -7.86 -7.91 4.21
C TYR A 186 -8.66 -8.58 3.08
N LYS A 187 -8.12 -9.62 2.45
CA LYS A 187 -8.88 -10.39 1.43
C LYS A 187 -10.16 -10.99 1.99
N LYS A 188 -10.10 -11.57 3.19
CA LYS A 188 -11.28 -12.13 3.88
C LYS A 188 -12.29 -11.04 4.23
N LEU A 189 -11.82 -9.89 4.72
CA LEU A 189 -12.64 -8.73 5.04
C LEU A 189 -13.36 -8.19 3.79
N ASN A 190 -12.64 -8.02 2.69
CA ASN A 190 -13.21 -7.54 1.42
C ASN A 190 -14.37 -8.44 0.96
N ASN A 191 -14.17 -9.76 0.98
CA ASN A 191 -15.23 -10.72 0.65
C ASN A 191 -16.42 -10.62 1.62
N LYS A 192 -16.16 -10.48 2.93
CA LYS A 192 -17.21 -10.36 3.94
C LYS A 192 -18.06 -9.11 3.69
N ILE A 193 -17.45 -7.96 3.45
CA ILE A 193 -18.16 -6.67 3.23
C ILE A 193 -19.11 -6.76 2.03
N THR A 194 -18.72 -7.40 0.93
CA THR A 194 -19.58 -7.51 -0.25
C THR A 194 -20.88 -8.30 -0.04
N SER A 195 -20.97 -9.08 1.04
CA SER A 195 -22.12 -9.93 1.36
C SER A 195 -23.10 -9.31 2.36
N ILE A 196 -22.79 -8.12 2.87
CA ILE A 196 -23.51 -7.49 3.98
C ILE A 196 -24.66 -6.63 3.47
N LYS A 197 -25.79 -6.73 4.18
CA LYS A 197 -26.95 -5.86 3.95
C LYS A 197 -26.73 -4.50 4.61
N GLU A 198 -27.32 -3.47 3.99
CA GLU A 198 -27.23 -2.12 4.51
C GLU A 198 -27.93 -1.98 5.87
N ASP A 199 -27.25 -1.29 6.80
CA ASP A 199 -27.74 -0.98 8.14
C ASP A 199 -27.11 0.33 8.68
N GLU A 200 -27.39 0.67 9.94
CA GLU A 200 -26.90 1.90 10.58
C GLU A 200 -25.36 2.00 10.68
N PHE A 201 -24.65 0.88 10.64
CA PHE A 201 -23.18 0.82 10.74
C PHE A 201 -22.49 0.91 9.38
N ASN A 202 -23.23 0.91 8.27
CA ASN A 202 -22.64 0.92 6.92
C ASN A 202 -21.60 2.02 6.72
N ASN A 203 -21.90 3.26 7.11
CA ASN A 203 -20.97 4.37 6.93
C ASN A 203 -19.68 4.18 7.76
N SER A 204 -19.80 3.65 8.97
CA SER A 204 -18.64 3.31 9.82
C SER A 204 -17.82 2.19 9.19
N ARG A 205 -18.46 1.15 8.66
CA ARG A 205 -17.78 0.06 7.95
C ARG A 205 -17.05 0.55 6.71
N VAL A 206 -17.69 1.40 5.90
CA VAL A 206 -17.07 2.00 4.70
C VAL A 206 -15.88 2.85 5.10
N THR A 207 -16.03 3.73 6.09
CA THR A 207 -14.94 4.61 6.57
C THR A 207 -13.74 3.78 7.02
N LEU A 208 -13.97 2.79 7.88
CA LEU A 208 -12.91 1.91 8.36
C LEU A 208 -12.29 1.10 7.21
N PHE A 209 -13.11 0.57 6.29
CA PHE A 209 -12.63 -0.18 5.13
C PHE A 209 -11.67 0.64 4.25
N LEU A 210 -11.94 1.94 4.04
CA LEU A 210 -11.03 2.82 3.31
C LEU A 210 -9.64 2.91 3.97
N ASP A 211 -9.58 2.98 5.30
CA ASP A 211 -8.31 2.97 6.04
C ASP A 211 -7.56 1.62 5.91
N TYR A 212 -8.31 0.51 5.84
CA TYR A 212 -7.73 -0.81 5.56
C TYR A 212 -7.20 -0.92 4.11
N ILE A 213 -7.87 -0.33 3.11
CA ILE A 213 -7.36 -0.24 1.74
C ILE A 213 -6.04 0.56 1.72
N GLU A 214 -6.01 1.71 2.38
CA GLU A 214 -4.79 2.53 2.45
C GLU A 214 -3.64 1.73 3.09
N THR A 215 -3.92 1.05 4.19
CA THR A 215 -2.91 0.23 4.88
C THR A 215 -2.47 -0.95 4.03
N TYR A 216 -3.39 -1.63 3.34
CA TYR A 216 -3.08 -2.74 2.44
C TYR A 216 -2.01 -2.35 1.41
N TYR A 217 -2.18 -1.23 0.70
CA TYR A 217 -1.21 -0.81 -0.31
C TYR A 217 0.13 -0.37 0.26
N LEU A 218 0.13 0.25 1.45
CA LEU A 218 1.37 0.54 2.15
C LEU A 218 2.17 -0.74 2.38
N LEU A 219 1.51 -1.78 2.89
CA LEU A 219 2.16 -3.04 3.22
C LEU A 219 2.66 -3.78 1.98
N VAL A 220 1.92 -3.75 0.87
CA VAL A 220 2.37 -4.36 -0.39
C VAL A 220 3.66 -3.71 -0.88
N LEU A 221 3.74 -2.38 -0.85
CA LEU A 221 4.93 -1.63 -1.27
C LEU A 221 6.12 -1.87 -0.34
N ILE A 222 5.88 -1.94 0.98
CA ILE A 222 6.90 -2.31 1.96
C ILE A 222 7.41 -3.73 1.73
N LEU A 223 6.51 -4.68 1.49
CA LEU A 223 6.86 -6.08 1.25
C LEU A 223 7.80 -6.22 0.05
N GLU A 224 7.48 -5.55 -1.06
CA GLU A 224 8.33 -5.56 -2.25
C GLU A 224 9.75 -5.07 -1.97
N LEU A 225 9.90 -3.99 -1.22
CA LEU A 225 11.22 -3.48 -0.83
C LEU A 225 11.99 -4.47 0.05
N VAL A 226 11.32 -5.00 1.09
CA VAL A 226 11.93 -5.93 2.03
C VAL A 226 12.35 -7.22 1.33
N LEU A 227 11.56 -7.72 0.37
CA LEU A 227 11.86 -8.92 -0.40
C LEU A 227 12.88 -8.69 -1.53
N THR A 228 13.05 -7.45 -1.99
CA THR A 228 14.05 -7.15 -3.04
C THR A 228 15.48 -7.38 -2.54
N TYR A 229 15.76 -7.13 -1.26
CA TYR A 229 17.07 -7.42 -0.67
C TYR A 229 17.46 -8.91 -0.76
N PRO A 230 16.69 -9.87 -0.22
CA PRO A 230 17.02 -11.29 -0.33
C PRO A 230 17.02 -11.79 -1.78
N LEU A 231 16.16 -11.26 -2.67
CA LEU A 231 16.22 -11.56 -4.10
C LEU A 231 17.58 -11.15 -4.71
N ASN A 232 18.00 -9.90 -4.51
CA ASN A 232 19.25 -9.40 -5.05
C ASN A 232 20.46 -10.20 -4.56
N GLU A 233 20.48 -10.57 -3.28
CA GLU A 233 21.55 -11.37 -2.68
C GLU A 233 21.49 -12.87 -3.04
N GLY A 234 20.49 -13.31 -3.81
CA GLY A 234 20.34 -14.71 -4.24
C GLY A 234 19.85 -15.65 -3.12
N LEU A 235 19.25 -15.10 -2.07
CA LEU A 235 18.61 -15.84 -0.97
C LEU A 235 17.19 -16.29 -1.33
N MET A 236 16.65 -15.76 -2.42
CA MET A 236 15.33 -16.06 -2.97
C MET A 236 15.43 -16.07 -4.50
N ASN A 237 14.65 -16.94 -5.16
CA ASN A 237 14.53 -16.94 -6.62
C ASN A 237 13.37 -16.04 -7.08
N GLU A 238 13.39 -15.65 -8.36
CA GLU A 238 12.40 -14.74 -8.96
C GLU A 238 10.98 -15.29 -8.89
N THR A 239 10.78 -16.60 -9.10
CA THR A 239 9.45 -17.23 -9.01
C THR A 239 8.84 -17.10 -7.61
N THR A 240 9.64 -17.38 -6.57
CA THR A 240 9.21 -17.21 -5.18
C THR A 240 8.90 -15.75 -4.88
N PHE A 241 9.75 -14.83 -5.33
CA PHE A 241 9.54 -13.40 -5.17
C PHE A 241 8.20 -12.95 -5.78
N ILE A 242 7.95 -13.29 -7.06
CA ILE A 242 6.71 -12.94 -7.75
C ILE A 242 5.49 -13.53 -7.04
N ASN A 243 5.55 -14.80 -6.61
CA ASN A 243 4.45 -15.47 -5.92
C ASN A 243 4.13 -14.85 -4.55
N MET A 244 5.12 -14.21 -3.91
CA MET A 244 4.95 -13.54 -2.63
C MET A 244 4.36 -12.13 -2.77
N LEU A 245 4.44 -11.50 -3.94
CA LEU A 245 3.90 -10.16 -4.13
C LEU A 245 2.41 -10.19 -4.49
N PRO A 246 1.53 -9.57 -3.68
CA PRO A 246 0.12 -9.43 -4.05
C PRO A 246 -0.03 -8.58 -5.31
N ASN A 247 -1.01 -8.89 -6.16
CA ASN A 247 -1.31 -8.06 -7.32
C ASN A 247 -2.00 -6.75 -6.88
N ILE A 248 -1.50 -5.61 -7.37
CA ILE A 248 -2.08 -4.28 -7.11
C ILE A 248 -2.85 -3.72 -8.30
N ASN A 249 -2.79 -4.39 -9.46
CA ASN A 249 -3.53 -4.00 -10.65
C ASN A 249 -5.04 -4.07 -10.35
N LEU A 250 -5.75 -3.00 -10.67
CA LEU A 250 -7.18 -2.88 -10.38
C LEU A 250 -8.04 -3.65 -11.39
N PHE A 251 -7.49 -3.92 -12.57
CA PHE A 251 -8.17 -4.64 -13.65
C PHE A 251 -7.36 -5.89 -13.99
N ASN A 252 -7.83 -7.06 -13.55
CA ASN A 252 -7.32 -8.38 -13.99
C ASN A 252 -8.48 -9.37 -14.17
#